data_AF-A0A5E4JYE4-F1
#
_entry.id   AF-A0A5E4JYE4-F1
#
_cell.length_a   1.000
_cell.length_b   1.000
_cell.length_c   1.000
_cell.angle_alpha   90.00
_cell.angle_beta   90.00
_cell.angle_gamma   90.00
#
_symmetry.space_group_name_H-M   'P 1'
#
loop_
_entity.id
_entity.type
_entity.pdbx_description
1 polymer ?
#
loop_
_entity_poly.entity_id
_entity_poly.type
_entity_poly.pdbx_seq_one_letter_code
_entity_poly.pdbx_strand_id
1 'polypeptide(L)'
;MQTLIVLEKSSKHFSRFLELLKSNSEVRVKDVQRLVHRSSYYAIIIKKLYDFNRFLRELNPSFYLAEPYFIIYSNRKVYSSLKRCSLVEIESKEDFFVLRFNDELKNTIHPGQNKS
;
A
#
# COMPACT_ATOMS: atom_id res chain seq x y z
N MET A 1 -18.49 8.68 -2.46
CA MET A 1 -18.07 8.32 -3.85
C MET A 1 -17.05 7.19 -3.77
N GLN A 2 -17.10 6.22 -4.69
CA GLN A 2 -16.18 5.09 -4.71
C GLN A 2 -15.34 5.14 -5.99
N THR A 3 -14.02 5.08 -5.86
CA THR A 3 -13.10 5.00 -7.00
C THR A 3 -12.59 3.57 -7.15
N LEU A 4 -12.69 3.02 -8.36
CA LEU A 4 -12.25 1.67 -8.70
C LEU A 4 -11.05 1.75 -9.63
N ILE A 5 -9.96 1.05 -9.27
CA ILE A 5 -8.77 0.94 -10.12
C ILE A 5 -8.55 -0.54 -10.42
N VAL A 6 -8.52 -0.86 -11.71
CA VAL A 6 -8.29 -2.22 -12.19
C VAL A 6 -6.84 -2.34 -12.64
N LEU A 7 -6.14 -3.33 -12.08
CA LEU A 7 -4.76 -3.64 -12.41
C LEU A 7 -4.68 -5.03 -13.02
N GLU A 8 -4.12 -5.12 -14.22
CA GLU A 8 -3.82 -6.41 -14.84
C GLU A 8 -2.67 -7.12 -14.10
N LYS A 9 -2.80 -8.43 -13.93
CA LYS A 9 -1.77 -9.30 -13.36
C LYS A 9 -0.62 -9.51 -14.34
N SER A 10 0.26 -8.53 -14.47
CA SER A 10 1.37 -8.58 -15.44
C SER A 10 2.69 -9.12 -14.87
N SER A 11 3.00 -8.82 -13.61
CA SER A 11 4.30 -9.10 -12.99
C SER A 11 4.18 -10.13 -11.88
N LYS A 12 4.80 -11.30 -12.04
CA LYS A 12 4.79 -12.38 -11.02
C LYS A 12 5.16 -11.89 -9.62
N HIS A 13 6.13 -10.97 -9.50
CA HIS A 13 6.56 -10.42 -8.20
C HIS A 13 5.57 -9.40 -7.63
N PHE A 14 5.09 -8.45 -8.45
CA PHE A 14 4.17 -7.43 -7.96
C PHE A 14 2.79 -8.01 -7.66
N SER A 15 2.30 -8.95 -8.49
CA SER A 15 1.06 -9.67 -8.22
C SER A 15 1.13 -10.47 -6.92
N ARG A 16 2.24 -11.18 -6.66
CA ARG A 16 2.45 -11.86 -5.37
C ARG A 16 2.48 -10.90 -4.18
N PHE A 17 3.08 -9.73 -4.36
CA PHE A 17 3.06 -8.68 -3.35
C PHE A 17 1.64 -8.17 -3.08
N LEU A 18 0.83 -7.94 -4.12
CA LEU A 18 -0.57 -7.53 -3.98
C LEU A 18 -1.41 -8.60 -3.29
N GLU A 19 -1.17 -9.89 -3.53
CA GLU A 19 -1.82 -10.98 -2.78
C GLU A 19 -1.46 -10.97 -1.29
N LEU A 20 -0.19 -10.73 -0.93
CA LEU A 20 0.18 -10.55 0.47
C LEU A 20 -0.52 -9.35 1.10
N LEU A 21 -0.51 -8.23 0.39
CA LEU A 21 -1.10 -6.98 0.86
C LEU A 21 -2.62 -7.06 0.95
N LYS A 22 -3.28 -7.88 0.12
CA LYS A 22 -4.71 -8.17 0.21
C LYS A 22 -5.06 -8.84 1.54
N SER A 23 -4.28 -9.82 1.96
CA SER A 23 -4.56 -10.61 3.17
C SER A 23 -4.10 -9.93 4.45
N ASN A 24 -3.22 -8.93 4.39
CA ASN A 24 -2.60 -8.31 5.56
C ASN A 24 -2.64 -6.78 5.47
N SER A 25 -3.10 -6.12 6.54
CA SER A 25 -3.01 -4.65 6.65
C SER A 25 -1.56 -4.15 6.78
N GLU A 26 -0.64 -5.02 7.18
CA GLU A 26 0.79 -4.74 7.25
C GLU A 26 1.60 -5.97 6.81
N VAL A 27 2.56 -5.79 5.92
CA VAL A 27 3.42 -6.86 5.40
C VAL A 27 4.87 -6.56 5.77
N ARG A 28 5.54 -7.50 6.45
CA ARG A 28 6.95 -7.31 6.83
C ARG A 28 7.85 -7.37 5.60
N VAL A 29 8.89 -6.54 5.59
CA VAL A 29 9.89 -6.52 4.52
C VAL A 29 10.50 -7.90 4.27
N LYS A 30 10.77 -8.65 5.36
CA LYS A 30 11.30 -10.02 5.28
C LYS A 30 10.37 -10.98 4.54
N ASP A 31 9.06 -10.83 4.68
CA ASP A 31 8.09 -11.71 4.02
C ASP A 31 8.01 -11.40 2.53
N VAL A 32 8.08 -10.13 2.14
CA VAL A 32 8.18 -9.76 0.72
C VAL A 32 9.51 -10.21 0.11
N GLN A 33 10.63 -10.09 0.86
CA GLN A 33 11.95 -10.59 0.44
C GLN A 33 12.03 -12.12 0.31
N ARG A 34 11.10 -12.88 0.90
CA ARG A 34 10.98 -14.33 0.66
C ARG A 34 10.28 -14.63 -0.67
N LEU A 35 9.40 -13.74 -1.14
CA LEU A 35 8.66 -13.91 -2.39
C LEU A 35 9.40 -13.39 -3.63
N VAL A 36 10.35 -12.50 -3.41
CA VAL A 36 11.13 -11.81 -4.43
C VAL A 36 12.60 -11.93 -4.05
N HIS A 37 13.47 -12.35 -4.97
CA HIS A 37 14.91 -12.45 -4.68
C HIS A 37 15.41 -11.15 -4.01
N ARG A 38 16.21 -11.26 -2.94
CA ARG A 38 16.53 -10.14 -2.04
C ARG A 38 17.11 -8.92 -2.78
N SER A 39 17.94 -9.16 -3.79
CA SER A 39 18.51 -8.11 -4.65
C SER A 39 17.48 -7.37 -5.50
N SER A 40 16.37 -8.01 -5.82
CA SER A 40 15.31 -7.47 -6.67
C SER A 40 14.19 -6.78 -5.89
N TYR A 41 14.12 -6.97 -4.57
CA TYR A 41 13.07 -6.40 -3.72
C TYR A 41 12.97 -4.88 -3.83
N TYR A 42 14.08 -4.18 -3.61
CA TYR A 42 14.10 -2.71 -3.66
C TYR A 42 13.83 -2.17 -5.06
N ALA A 43 14.48 -2.75 -6.08
CA ALA A 43 14.36 -2.29 -7.45
C ALA A 43 12.97 -2.55 -8.04
N ILE A 44 12.32 -3.67 -7.70
CA ILE A 44 11.07 -4.10 -8.32
C ILE A 44 9.85 -3.68 -7.50
N ILE A 45 9.82 -3.96 -6.19
CA ILE A 45 8.62 -3.74 -5.38
C ILE A 45 8.54 -2.29 -4.90
N ILE A 46 9.62 -1.79 -4.28
CA ILE A 46 9.61 -0.46 -3.68
C ILE A 46 9.49 0.63 -4.76
N LYS A 47 10.28 0.55 -5.83
CA LYS A 47 10.18 1.51 -6.94
C LYS A 47 8.78 1.52 -7.55
N LYS A 48 8.23 0.35 -7.92
CA LYS A 48 6.87 0.27 -8.48
C LYS A 48 5.81 0.78 -7.50
N LEU A 49 5.95 0.49 -6.21
CA LEU A 49 5.03 1.00 -5.20
C LEU A 49 5.07 2.54 -5.11
N TYR A 50 6.26 3.14 -5.16
CA TYR A 50 6.39 4.60 -5.19
C TYR A 50 5.78 5.21 -6.45
N ASP A 51 6.09 4.66 -7.62
CA ASP A 51 5.53 5.13 -8.89
C ASP A 51 4.00 5.00 -8.90
N PHE A 52 3.48 3.89 -8.37
CA PHE A 52 2.05 3.64 -8.29
C PHE A 52 1.35 4.55 -7.26
N ASN A 53 1.92 4.74 -6.07
CA ASN A 53 1.40 5.68 -5.10
C ASN A 53 1.40 7.11 -5.63
N ARG A 54 2.42 7.51 -6.40
CA ARG A 54 2.45 8.83 -7.03
C ARG A 54 1.26 8.99 -7.98
N PHE A 55 1.05 8.01 -8.87
CA PHE A 55 -0.10 7.99 -9.77
C PHE A 55 -1.44 8.05 -9.01
N LEU A 56 -1.60 7.26 -7.95
CA LEU A 56 -2.80 7.30 -7.12
C LEU A 56 -3.05 8.69 -6.52
N ARG A 57 -1.99 9.34 -6.03
CA ARG A 57 -2.06 10.69 -5.45
C ARG A 57 -2.38 11.78 -6.48
N GLU A 58 -1.97 11.59 -7.73
CA GLU A 58 -2.35 12.48 -8.84
C GLU A 58 -3.86 12.39 -9.15
N LEU A 59 -4.47 11.21 -8.99
CA LEU A 59 -5.92 11.03 -9.13
C LEU A 59 -6.69 11.62 -7.95
N ASN A 60 -6.23 11.35 -6.72
CA ASN A 60 -6.78 11.90 -5.50
C ASN A 60 -5.67 11.94 -4.44
N PRO A 61 -5.34 13.10 -3.86
CA PRO A 61 -4.21 13.23 -2.93
C PRO A 61 -4.25 12.29 -1.71
N SER A 62 -5.44 11.78 -1.35
CA SER A 62 -5.62 10.85 -0.25
C SER A 62 -5.37 9.39 -0.63
N PHE A 63 -5.27 9.04 -1.92
CA PHE A 63 -5.10 7.67 -2.36
C PHE A 63 -3.64 7.26 -2.39
N TYR A 64 -3.39 6.09 -1.83
CA TYR A 64 -2.11 5.38 -1.90
C TYR A 64 -2.39 3.91 -1.61
N LEU A 65 -1.52 3.01 -2.08
CA LEU A 65 -1.69 1.58 -1.89
C LEU A 65 -1.12 1.12 -0.55
N ALA A 66 0.15 1.43 -0.30
CA ALA A 66 0.84 1.11 0.93
C ALA A 66 2.04 2.04 1.14
N GLU A 67 2.43 2.25 2.40
CA GLU A 67 3.56 3.11 2.76
C GLU A 67 4.58 2.38 3.63
N PRO A 68 5.85 2.81 3.57
CA PRO A 68 6.87 2.32 4.48
C PRO A 68 6.55 2.64 5.95
N TYR A 69 6.55 1.61 6.79
CA TYR A 69 6.56 1.75 8.23
C TYR A 69 7.97 1.54 8.78
N PHE A 70 8.40 2.47 9.63
CA PHE A 70 9.73 2.49 10.23
C PHE A 70 9.62 2.28 11.74
N ILE A 71 10.42 1.36 12.27
CA ILE A 71 10.61 1.20 13.71
C ILE A 71 11.84 2.02 14.11
N ILE A 72 11.74 2.78 15.20
CA ILE A 72 12.87 3.54 15.74
C ILE A 72 13.59 2.67 16.77
N TYR A 73 14.84 2.31 16.49
CA TYR A 73 15.74 1.65 17.44
C TYR A 73 16.90 2.59 17.75
N SER A 74 17.03 3.05 19.00
CA SER A 74 18.18 3.84 19.48
C SER A 74 18.64 4.93 18.50
N ASN A 75 17.72 5.81 18.11
CA ASN A 75 17.90 6.91 17.13
C ASN A 75 18.11 6.50 15.66
N ARG A 76 17.95 5.21 15.29
CA ARG A 76 17.95 4.76 13.90
C ARG A 76 16.55 4.35 13.46
N LYS A 77 16.08 4.90 12.34
CA LYS A 77 14.86 4.46 11.65
C LYS A 77 15.18 3.21 10.83
N VAL A 78 14.61 2.08 11.20
CA VAL A 78 14.72 0.82 10.48
C VAL A 78 13.43 0.57 9.73
N TYR A 79 13.53 0.46 8.41
CA TYR A 79 12.40 0.09 7.57
C TYR A 79 12.00 -1.37 7.84
N SER A 80 10.82 -1.60 8.41
CA SER A 80 10.41 -2.91 8.90
C SER A 80 9.33 -3.58 8.06
N SER A 81 8.40 -2.78 7.53
CA SER A 81 7.16 -3.28 6.95
C SER A 81 6.50 -2.26 6.02
N LEU A 82 5.60 -2.74 5.18
CA LEU A 82 4.70 -1.95 4.35
C LEU A 82 3.30 -1.99 4.95
N LYS A 83 2.75 -0.83 5.28
CA LYS A 83 1.38 -0.72 5.82
C LYS A 83 0.42 -0.35 4.70
N ARG A 84 -0.60 -1.17 4.48
CA ARG A 84 -1.67 -0.91 3.50
C ARG A 84 -2.45 0.33 3.92
N CYS A 85 -2.86 1.12 2.93
CA CYS A 85 -3.80 2.22 3.16
C CYS A 85 -5.11 1.67 3.76
N SER A 86 -5.67 2.35 4.76
CA SER A 86 -6.96 1.96 5.34
C SER A 86 -8.13 2.27 4.40
N LEU A 87 -7.92 3.14 3.41
CA LEU A 87 -8.94 3.52 2.43
C LEU A 87 -9.07 2.54 1.27
N VAL A 88 -8.12 1.59 1.14
CA VAL A 88 -8.08 0.66 0.01
C VAL A 88 -8.47 -0.76 0.40
N GLU A 89 -9.43 -1.31 -0.32
CA GLU A 89 -9.73 -2.73 -0.36
C GLU A 89 -9.16 -3.34 -1.63
N ILE A 90 -8.56 -4.52 -1.52
CA ILE A 90 -7.93 -5.23 -2.64
C ILE A 90 -8.69 -6.52 -2.89
N GLU A 91 -9.27 -6.66 -4.08
CA GLU A 91 -9.92 -7.87 -4.54
C GLU A 91 -9.05 -8.53 -5.63
N SER A 92 -8.94 -9.85 -5.60
CA SER A 92 -8.21 -10.61 -6.63
C SER A 92 -9.23 -11.37 -7.48
N LYS A 93 -9.17 -11.16 -8.80
CA LYS A 93 -9.90 -11.89 -9.84
C LYS A 93 -8.91 -12.72 -10.65
N GLU A 94 -9.37 -13.50 -11.62
CA GLU A 94 -8.50 -14.41 -12.39
C GLU A 94 -7.28 -13.67 -12.97
N ASP A 95 -7.52 -12.64 -13.78
CA ASP A 95 -6.46 -11.88 -14.48
C ASP A 95 -6.22 -10.46 -13.93
N PHE A 96 -7.01 -10.04 -12.93
CA PHE A 96 -7.00 -8.66 -12.44
C PHE A 96 -6.95 -8.56 -10.93
N PHE A 97 -6.44 -7.44 -10.44
CA PHE A 97 -6.73 -6.90 -9.12
C PHE A 97 -7.68 -5.72 -9.25
N VAL A 98 -8.66 -5.64 -8.34
CA VAL A 98 -9.53 -4.48 -8.23
C VAL A 98 -9.21 -3.79 -6.90
N LEU A 99 -8.76 -2.54 -6.99
CA LEU A 99 -8.56 -1.67 -5.83
C LEU A 99 -9.79 -0.79 -5.68
N ARG A 100 -10.46 -0.89 -4.53
CA ARG A 100 -11.60 -0.05 -4.20
C ARG A 100 -11.18 0.98 -3.17
N PHE A 101 -11.29 2.26 -3.52
CA PHE A 101 -11.04 3.38 -2.62
C PHE A 101 -12.35 4.02 -2.19
N ASN A 102 -12.57 4.12 -0.88
CA ASN A 102 -13.73 4.80 -0.29
C ASN A 102 -13.35 6.22 0.13
N ASP A 103 -13.91 7.24 -0.54
CA ASP A 103 -13.63 8.65 -0.27
C ASP A 103 -14.25 9.18 1.03
N GLU A 104 -15.13 8.41 1.68
CA GLU A 104 -16.00 8.90 2.77
C GLU A 104 -15.35 8.88 4.16
N LEU A 105 -14.16 8.31 4.31
CA LEU A 105 -13.41 8.28 5.57
C LEU A 105 -12.75 9.63 5.93
N LYS A 106 -12.91 10.68 5.09
CA LYS A 106 -12.43 12.05 5.39
C LYS A 106 -13.11 12.69 6.61
N ASN A 107 -14.33 12.29 6.98
CA ASN A 107 -15.12 13.00 7.99
C ASN A 107 -14.99 12.50 9.44
N THR A 108 -14.22 11.45 9.69
CA THR A 108 -14.10 10.85 11.04
C THR A 108 -12.86 11.26 11.84
N ILE A 109 -11.97 12.10 11.28
CA ILE A 109 -10.75 12.55 11.97
C ILE A 109 -10.70 14.08 11.98
N HIS A 110 -11.67 14.69 12.67
CA HIS A 110 -11.56 15.89 13.53
C HIS A 110 -12.89 16.66 13.59
N PRO A 111 -13.52 16.67 14.79
CA PRO A 111 -13.74 17.94 15.47
C PRO A 111 -13.25 17.80 16.92
N GLY A 112 -11.95 17.99 17.11
CA GLY A 112 -11.31 17.95 18.43
C GLY A 112 -10.42 19.16 18.67
N GLN A 113 -10.73 20.29 18.03
CA GLN A 113 -10.26 21.61 18.46
C GLN A 113 -11.49 22.51 18.60
N ASN A 114 -12.04 22.57 19.81
CA ASN A 114 -12.70 23.77 20.30
C ASN A 114 -12.88 23.67 21.83
N LYS A 115 -12.16 24.57 22.51
CA LYS A 115 -12.51 25.28 23.77
C LYS A 115 -12.62 24.38 25.02
N SER A 116 -11.90 24.66 26.10
CA SER A 116 -11.73 25.93 26.80
C SER A 116 -10.36 26.06 27.45
#